data_AF-A0A7L3ZEW6-F1
#
_entry.id   AF-A0A7L3ZEW6-F1
#
_cell.length_a   1.000
_cell.length_b   1.000
_cell.length_c   1.000
_cell.angle_alpha   90.00
_cell.angle_beta   90.00
_cell.angle_gamma   90.00
#
_symmetry.space_group_name_H-M   'P 1'
#
loop_
_entity.id
_entity.type
_entity.pdbx_description
1 polymer ?
#
loop_
_entity_poly.entity_id
_entity_poly.type
_entity_poly.pdbx_seq_one_letter_code
_entity_poly.pdbx_strand_id
1 'polypeptide(L)'
;NEAGQVRIRAGLPIYECNSRCRCGAECPNRVVQKGIRYDLCIFRTGNGRGWGVRTLERIRKNSFVMEYVGEIITSEEAERRGQVYDRQGATYLFDLDYVEDVYTVDAAHYGNISHFVNHSCDPNLQVYNVFIESLDERLPRIALFATRPIRAGEELTFDYNMHGTAPPRPAPRPGGYTRTPLTPRLPAPVDPVDAESTRMDSNFGLAGGGLGGSPRARGRI
;
A
#
# COMPACT_ATOMS: atom_id res chain seq x y z
N ASN A 1 -19.23 -4.29 -7.64
CA ASN A 1 -20.60 -4.86 -7.53
C ASN A 1 -21.24 -4.30 -6.25
N GLU A 2 -22.45 -4.70 -5.87
CA GLU A 2 -23.08 -4.21 -4.63
C GLU A 2 -22.31 -4.58 -3.35
N ALA A 3 -21.49 -5.63 -3.39
CA ALA A 3 -20.62 -6.03 -2.29
C ALA A 3 -19.26 -5.30 -2.27
N GLY A 4 -19.07 -4.26 -3.09
CA GLY A 4 -17.80 -3.52 -3.19
C GLY A 4 -16.64 -4.31 -3.80
N GLN A 5 -16.92 -5.45 -4.43
CA GLN A 5 -15.90 -6.29 -5.07
C GLN A 5 -15.66 -5.88 -6.53
N VAL A 6 -14.39 -5.83 -6.93
CA VAL A 6 -13.98 -5.58 -8.30
C VAL A 6 -14.41 -6.72 -9.22
N ARG A 7 -14.90 -6.38 -10.41
CA ARG A 7 -15.38 -7.34 -11.43
C ARG A 7 -14.66 -7.20 -12.77
N ILE A 8 -13.92 -6.11 -12.95
CA ILE A 8 -13.08 -5.91 -14.13
C ILE A 8 -11.77 -6.71 -13.98
N ARG A 9 -11.10 -6.94 -15.11
CA ARG A 9 -9.81 -7.62 -15.14
C ARG A 9 -8.71 -6.65 -14.71
N ALA A 10 -7.62 -7.18 -14.15
CA ALA A 10 -6.41 -6.41 -13.91
C ALA A 10 -5.91 -5.78 -15.22
N GLY A 11 -5.34 -4.58 -15.12
CA GLY A 11 -4.93 -3.75 -16.27
C GLY A 11 -6.01 -2.82 -16.82
N LEU A 12 -7.29 -3.04 -16.47
CA LEU A 12 -8.34 -2.06 -16.74
C LEU A 12 -8.48 -1.08 -15.57
N PRO A 13 -8.66 0.22 -15.84
CA PRO A 13 -8.82 1.24 -14.80
C PRO A 13 -10.19 1.13 -14.10
N ILE A 14 -10.23 1.55 -12.85
CA ILE A 14 -11.47 1.76 -12.08
C ILE A 14 -11.80 3.25 -12.10
N TYR A 15 -13.02 3.60 -12.51
CA TYR A 15 -13.53 4.95 -12.39
C TYR A 15 -14.62 4.98 -11.31
N GLU A 16 -14.32 5.59 -10.17
CA GLU A 16 -15.30 5.80 -9.11
C GLU A 16 -16.15 7.05 -9.35
N CYS A 17 -17.31 7.11 -8.69
CA CYS A 17 -18.03 8.37 -8.58
C CYS A 17 -17.23 9.38 -7.77
N ASN A 18 -17.33 10.65 -8.14
CA ASN A 18 -16.58 11.76 -7.52
C ASN A 18 -17.51 12.81 -6.91
N SER A 19 -16.94 13.89 -6.38
CA SER A 19 -17.66 14.98 -5.72
C SER A 19 -18.72 15.65 -6.59
N ARG A 20 -18.63 15.54 -7.93
CA ARG A 20 -19.59 16.11 -8.88
C ARG A 20 -20.76 15.17 -9.20
N CYS A 21 -20.72 13.92 -8.78
CA CYS A 21 -21.81 12.96 -8.96
C CYS A 21 -22.97 13.26 -7.99
N ARG A 22 -24.21 12.96 -8.41
CA ARG A 22 -25.42 13.15 -7.58
C ARG A 22 -25.61 12.10 -6.47
N CYS A 23 -24.82 11.03 -6.50
CA CYS A 23 -24.92 9.92 -5.56
C CYS A 23 -24.23 10.23 -4.23
N GLY A 24 -24.81 9.75 -3.13
CA GLY A 24 -24.26 9.90 -1.78
C GLY A 24 -23.15 8.90 -1.45
N ALA A 25 -22.76 8.86 -0.17
CA ALA A 25 -21.70 8.01 0.36
C ALA A 25 -21.97 6.50 0.16
N GLU A 26 -23.23 6.08 0.17
CA GLU A 26 -23.63 4.68 -0.02
C GLU A 26 -23.59 4.21 -1.48
N CYS A 27 -23.10 5.03 -2.41
CA CYS A 27 -22.94 4.63 -3.79
C CYS A 27 -22.05 3.36 -3.90
N PRO A 28 -22.48 2.31 -4.61
CA PRO A 28 -21.68 1.10 -4.80
C PRO A 28 -20.44 1.33 -5.68
N ASN A 29 -20.35 2.49 -6.34
CA ASN A 29 -19.18 2.95 -7.11
C ASN A 29 -18.32 3.97 -6.33
N ARG A 30 -18.37 3.92 -4.99
CA ARG A 30 -17.48 4.63 -4.07
C ARG A 30 -16.91 3.60 -3.08
N VAL A 31 -15.87 2.89 -3.48
CA VAL A 31 -15.27 1.78 -2.70
C VAL A 31 -13.93 2.22 -2.13
N VAL A 32 -13.00 2.61 -2.99
CA VAL A 32 -11.63 3.02 -2.62
C VAL A 32 -11.65 4.28 -1.76
N GLN A 33 -12.47 5.27 -2.12
CA GLN A 33 -12.61 6.50 -1.34
C GLN A 33 -13.23 6.31 0.06
N LYS A 34 -13.77 5.11 0.38
CA LYS A 34 -14.23 4.79 1.74
C LYS A 34 -13.09 4.38 2.68
N GLY A 35 -11.87 4.26 2.16
CA GLY A 35 -10.69 3.90 2.94
C GLY A 35 -10.68 2.44 3.39
N ILE A 36 -9.66 2.08 4.16
CA ILE A 36 -9.43 0.72 4.65
C ILE A 36 -10.60 0.27 5.54
N ARG A 37 -11.11 -0.94 5.30
CA ARG A 37 -12.26 -1.52 6.00
C ARG A 37 -11.91 -2.75 6.85
N TYR A 38 -10.63 -3.09 6.93
CA TYR A 38 -10.13 -4.29 7.58
C TYR A 38 -9.16 -3.93 8.69
N ASP A 39 -9.17 -4.72 9.77
CA ASP A 39 -8.13 -4.64 10.78
C ASP A 39 -6.83 -5.25 10.26
N LEU A 40 -5.79 -4.42 10.16
CA LEU A 40 -4.47 -4.78 9.62
C LEU A 40 -3.41 -4.63 10.71
N CYS A 41 -2.40 -5.51 10.66
CA CYS A 41 -1.34 -5.57 11.66
C CYS A 41 0.01 -5.62 10.96
N ILE A 42 0.87 -4.67 11.32
CA ILE A 42 2.31 -4.72 11.01
C ILE A 42 2.94 -5.75 11.95
N PHE A 43 3.74 -6.67 11.41
CA PHE A 43 4.39 -7.73 12.18
C PHE A 43 5.81 -7.99 11.68
N ARG A 44 6.68 -8.52 12.54
CA ARG A 44 8.02 -8.92 12.15
C ARG A 44 7.97 -10.30 11.49
N THR A 45 8.50 -10.41 10.28
CA THR A 45 8.55 -11.68 9.54
C THR A 45 9.59 -12.63 10.17
N GLY A 46 9.26 -13.93 10.22
CA GLY A 46 10.14 -14.94 10.81
C GLY A 46 11.30 -15.39 9.90
N ASN A 47 11.28 -15.01 8.62
CA ASN A 47 12.26 -15.41 7.61
C ASN A 47 13.22 -14.27 7.21
N GLY A 48 13.30 -13.24 8.05
CA GLY A 48 14.26 -12.16 7.88
C GLY A 48 13.85 -11.10 6.86
N ARG A 49 12.68 -11.13 6.22
CA ARG A 49 12.23 -10.08 5.26
C ARG A 49 11.89 -8.73 5.92
N GLY A 50 12.25 -8.53 7.19
CA GLY A 50 11.92 -7.33 7.93
C GLY A 50 10.47 -7.34 8.42
N TRP A 51 9.80 -6.21 8.29
CA TRP A 51 8.39 -6.05 8.65
C TRP A 51 7.48 -6.54 7.51
N GLY A 52 6.25 -6.89 7.85
CA GLY A 52 5.21 -7.31 6.92
C GLY A 52 3.86 -6.82 7.40
N VAL A 53 2.84 -6.90 6.54
CA VAL A 53 1.45 -6.62 6.92
C VAL A 53 0.65 -7.91 6.84
N ARG A 54 -0.21 -8.17 7.83
CA ARG A 54 -1.20 -9.24 7.78
C ARG A 54 -2.58 -8.70 8.13
N THR A 55 -3.63 -9.35 7.65
CA THR A 55 -5.00 -9.03 8.08
C THR A 55 -5.35 -9.79 9.36
N LEU A 56 -6.15 -9.20 10.24
CA LEU A 56 -6.68 -9.86 11.44
C LEU A 56 -8.04 -10.54 11.19
N GLU A 57 -8.59 -10.37 10.00
CA GLU A 57 -9.90 -10.89 9.63
C GLU A 57 -9.87 -11.53 8.23
N ARG A 58 -10.99 -12.15 7.85
CA ARG A 58 -11.09 -12.79 6.53
C ARG A 58 -11.42 -11.75 5.46
N ILE A 59 -10.58 -11.65 4.44
CA ILE A 59 -10.84 -10.81 3.27
C ILE A 59 -11.42 -11.68 2.14
N ARG A 60 -12.53 -11.23 1.54
CA ARG A 60 -13.14 -11.92 0.40
C ARG A 60 -12.35 -11.63 -0.87
N LYS A 61 -12.35 -12.57 -1.81
CA LYS A 61 -11.82 -12.36 -3.16
C LYS A 61 -12.39 -11.07 -3.78
N ASN A 62 -11.54 -10.36 -4.52
CA ASN A 62 -11.83 -9.12 -5.24
C ASN A 62 -12.25 -7.93 -4.35
N SER A 63 -11.98 -7.97 -3.04
CA SER A 63 -12.30 -6.84 -2.15
C SER A 63 -11.15 -5.84 -2.13
N PHE A 64 -11.47 -4.55 -2.06
CA PHE A 64 -10.50 -3.49 -1.82
C PHE A 64 -9.88 -3.64 -0.44
N VAL A 65 -8.55 -3.58 -0.34
CA VAL A 65 -7.81 -3.76 0.92
C VAL A 65 -7.21 -2.45 1.40
N MET A 66 -6.42 -1.78 0.57
CA MET A 66 -5.77 -0.51 0.88
C MET A 66 -5.30 0.20 -0.39
N GLU A 67 -4.90 1.45 -0.27
CA GLU A 67 -4.18 2.17 -1.33
C GLU A 67 -2.68 2.14 -1.07
N TYR A 68 -1.88 2.23 -2.14
CA TYR A 68 -0.47 2.56 -2.04
C TYR A 68 -0.32 4.08 -2.16
N VAL A 69 0.13 4.71 -1.08
CA VAL A 69 0.19 6.18 -0.97
C VAL A 69 1.61 6.59 -0.59
N GLY A 70 2.06 7.69 -1.19
CA GLY A 70 3.29 8.38 -0.83
C GLY A 70 3.40 9.73 -1.52
N GLU A 71 4.60 10.31 -1.52
CA GLU A 71 4.87 11.55 -2.25
C GLU A 71 4.80 11.29 -3.76
N ILE A 72 4.13 12.17 -4.51
CA ILE A 72 4.19 12.13 -5.98
C ILE A 72 5.38 12.95 -6.44
N ILE A 73 6.37 12.28 -7.03
CA ILE A 73 7.59 12.89 -7.57
C ILE A 73 7.69 12.60 -9.07
N THR A 74 8.51 13.38 -9.78
CA THR A 74 8.79 13.11 -11.19
C THR A 74 9.67 11.86 -11.32
N SER A 75 9.60 11.16 -12.46
CA SER A 75 10.47 10.00 -12.71
C SER A 75 11.97 10.36 -12.66
N GLU A 76 12.34 11.60 -13.00
CA GLU A 76 13.71 12.12 -12.85
C GLU A 76 14.14 12.22 -11.37
N GLU A 77 13.27 12.73 -10.50
CA GLU A 77 13.54 12.81 -9.07
C GLU A 77 13.56 11.41 -8.45
N ALA A 78 12.70 10.51 -8.93
CA ALA A 78 12.68 9.11 -8.52
C ALA A 78 13.99 8.40 -8.88
N GLU A 79 14.53 8.62 -10.08
CA GLU A 79 15.85 8.10 -10.49
C GLU A 79 16.96 8.62 -9.56
N ARG A 80 16.94 9.92 -9.26
CA ARG A 80 17.93 10.55 -8.37
C ARG A 80 17.87 9.96 -6.95
N ARG A 81 16.68 9.74 -6.39
CA ARG A 81 16.47 9.13 -5.07
C ARG A 81 16.76 7.62 -5.09
N GLY A 82 16.37 6.92 -6.14
CA GLY A 82 16.51 5.49 -6.34
C GLY A 82 17.97 5.03 -6.24
N GLN A 83 18.92 5.79 -6.78
CA GLN A 83 20.35 5.49 -6.63
C GLN A 83 20.81 5.43 -5.16
N VAL A 84 20.16 6.17 -4.26
CA VAL A 84 20.42 6.13 -2.81
C VAL A 84 19.73 4.91 -2.19
N TYR A 85 18.45 4.70 -2.53
CA TYR A 85 17.64 3.60 -1.98
C TYR A 85 18.16 2.22 -2.36
N ASP A 86 18.65 2.05 -3.60
CA ASP A 86 19.25 0.80 -4.07
C ASP A 86 20.45 0.38 -3.23
N ARG A 87 21.27 1.35 -2.79
CA ARG A 87 22.42 1.09 -1.90
C ARG A 87 21.98 0.72 -0.48
N GLN A 88 20.79 1.13 -0.08
CA GLN A 88 20.20 0.85 1.24
C GLN A 88 19.33 -0.42 1.22
N GLY A 89 19.03 -0.97 0.04
CA GLY A 89 18.10 -2.09 -0.12
C GLY A 89 16.63 -1.71 0.05
N ALA A 90 16.32 -0.42 0.01
CA ALA A 90 14.98 0.13 0.18
C ALA A 90 14.22 0.12 -1.15
N THR A 91 12.96 -0.33 -1.14
CA THR A 91 12.11 -0.42 -2.35
C THR A 91 10.76 0.26 -2.13
N TYR A 92 10.78 1.59 -2.20
CA TYR A 92 9.62 2.44 -1.89
C TYR A 92 9.08 3.24 -3.08
N LEU A 93 9.68 3.04 -4.25
CA LEU A 93 9.33 3.72 -5.49
C LEU A 93 8.36 2.88 -6.32
N PHE A 94 7.18 3.43 -6.58
CA PHE A 94 6.14 2.82 -7.40
C PHE A 94 5.84 3.72 -8.61
N ASP A 95 6.22 3.29 -9.81
CA ASP A 95 6.06 4.08 -11.03
C ASP A 95 4.59 4.14 -11.47
N LEU A 96 4.11 5.33 -11.84
CA LEU A 96 2.74 5.56 -12.31
C LEU A 96 2.66 5.42 -13.84
N ASP A 97 3.03 4.24 -14.34
CA ASP A 97 3.25 3.99 -15.77
C ASP A 97 1.99 3.60 -16.57
N TYR A 98 0.80 3.98 -16.10
CA TYR A 98 -0.47 3.60 -16.74
C TYR A 98 -0.61 4.12 -18.18
N VAL A 99 -0.18 5.35 -18.45
CA VAL A 99 -0.16 5.95 -19.80
C VAL A 99 1.22 6.44 -20.22
N GLU A 100 1.93 7.11 -19.30
CA GLU A 100 3.27 7.66 -19.51
C GLU A 100 4.06 7.54 -18.22
N ASP A 101 5.36 7.30 -18.34
CA ASP A 101 6.30 7.26 -17.20
C ASP A 101 6.78 8.69 -16.89
N VAL A 102 5.91 9.45 -16.22
CA VAL A 102 6.16 10.85 -15.83
C VAL A 102 6.30 11.01 -14.32
N TYR A 103 5.57 10.20 -13.57
CA TYR A 103 5.46 10.32 -12.12
C TYR A 103 5.68 8.97 -11.44
N THR A 104 6.18 9.05 -10.21
CA THR A 104 6.42 7.92 -9.31
C THR A 104 5.89 8.28 -7.93
N VAL A 105 5.28 7.30 -7.24
CA VAL A 105 4.94 7.39 -5.83
C VAL A 105 6.16 6.96 -5.01
N ASP A 106 6.64 7.84 -4.14
CA ASP A 106 7.72 7.58 -3.19
C ASP A 106 7.16 7.47 -1.76
N ALA A 107 7.15 6.25 -1.22
CA ALA A 107 6.66 5.96 0.11
C ALA A 107 7.75 6.00 1.20
N ALA A 108 8.98 6.42 0.89
CA ALA A 108 10.12 6.33 1.82
C ALA A 108 9.97 7.22 3.06
N HIS A 109 9.40 8.41 2.89
CA HIS A 109 9.24 9.40 3.97
C HIS A 109 7.79 9.61 4.38
N TYR A 110 6.88 9.56 3.42
CA TYR A 110 5.45 9.71 3.63
C TYR A 110 4.75 8.54 2.98
N GLY A 111 3.96 7.80 3.75
CA GLY A 111 3.21 6.67 3.24
C GLY A 111 2.15 6.21 4.24
N ASN A 112 1.44 5.15 3.88
CA ASN A 112 0.52 4.46 4.78
C ASN A 112 1.04 3.05 5.09
N ILE A 113 0.20 2.20 5.70
CA ILE A 113 0.55 0.82 6.04
C ILE A 113 1.04 -0.02 4.83
N SER A 114 0.68 0.35 3.59
CA SER A 114 1.11 -0.32 2.36
C SER A 114 2.63 -0.35 2.19
N HIS A 115 3.34 0.60 2.82
CA HIS A 115 4.80 0.66 2.86
C HIS A 115 5.43 -0.65 3.38
N PHE A 116 4.76 -1.35 4.29
CA PHE A 116 5.27 -2.58 4.91
C PHE A 116 4.79 -3.86 4.19
N VAL A 117 4.06 -3.75 3.06
CA VAL A 117 3.52 -4.91 2.35
C VAL A 117 4.61 -5.51 1.49
N ASN A 118 4.99 -6.76 1.77
CA ASN A 118 6.10 -7.43 1.11
C ASN A 118 5.77 -7.90 -0.32
N HIS A 119 6.84 -8.15 -1.07
CA HIS A 119 6.79 -8.84 -2.34
C HIS A 119 6.45 -10.33 -2.20
N SER A 120 5.70 -10.87 -3.17
CA SER A 120 5.58 -12.31 -3.45
C SER A 120 5.44 -12.58 -4.95
N CYS A 121 6.01 -13.69 -5.43
CA CYS A 121 5.80 -14.20 -6.79
C CYS A 121 4.43 -14.88 -6.97
N ASP A 122 3.77 -15.27 -5.87
CA ASP A 122 2.38 -15.73 -5.84
C ASP A 122 1.60 -14.83 -4.85
N PRO A 123 1.30 -13.58 -5.26
CA PRO A 123 0.72 -12.58 -4.37
C PRO A 123 -0.78 -12.81 -4.14
N ASN A 124 -1.27 -12.33 -2.99
CA ASN A 124 -2.70 -12.31 -2.69
C ASN A 124 -3.36 -10.93 -2.92
N LEU A 125 -2.60 -9.91 -3.29
CA LEU A 125 -3.07 -8.59 -3.71
C LEU A 125 -2.70 -8.28 -5.17
N GLN A 126 -3.58 -7.54 -5.84
CA GLN A 126 -3.42 -7.04 -7.20
C GLN A 126 -3.61 -5.52 -7.22
N VAL A 127 -2.74 -4.84 -7.96
CA VAL A 127 -2.82 -3.40 -8.20
C VAL A 127 -3.89 -3.08 -9.25
N TYR A 128 -4.66 -2.02 -8.99
CA TYR A 128 -5.57 -1.35 -9.91
C TYR A 128 -5.30 0.16 -9.90
N ASN A 129 -5.33 0.75 -11.09
CA ASN A 129 -5.35 2.20 -11.27
C ASN A 129 -6.77 2.72 -11.05
N VAL A 130 -6.91 3.74 -10.23
CA VAL A 130 -8.22 4.27 -9.81
C VAL A 130 -8.29 5.77 -10.04
N PHE A 131 -9.36 6.21 -10.69
CA PHE A 131 -9.67 7.61 -10.94
C PHE A 131 -10.94 8.00 -10.20
N ILE A 132 -10.88 9.13 -9.48
CA ILE A 132 -11.98 9.62 -8.64
C ILE A 132 -12.20 11.10 -8.97
N GLU A 133 -11.54 11.99 -8.22
CA GLU A 133 -11.63 13.45 -8.44
C GLU A 133 -10.82 13.90 -9.66
N SER A 134 -9.57 13.42 -9.76
CA SER A 134 -8.75 13.61 -10.94
C SER A 134 -9.00 12.49 -11.94
N LEU A 135 -9.15 12.88 -13.20
CA LEU A 135 -9.20 11.98 -14.37
C LEU A 135 -7.94 12.11 -15.22
N ASP A 136 -6.90 12.77 -14.72
CA ASP A 136 -5.59 12.79 -15.36
C ASP A 136 -4.97 11.40 -15.29
N GLU A 137 -4.89 10.74 -16.44
CA GLU A 137 -4.42 9.35 -16.55
C GLU A 137 -2.96 9.17 -16.12
N ARG A 138 -2.19 10.26 -16.02
CA ARG A 138 -0.81 10.27 -15.50
C ARG A 138 -0.73 10.22 -13.99
N LEU A 139 -1.83 10.46 -13.29
CA LEU A 139 -1.90 10.51 -11.82
C LEU A 139 -3.01 9.59 -11.28
N PRO A 140 -2.98 8.28 -11.60
CA PRO A 140 -3.91 7.34 -11.01
C PRO A 140 -3.64 7.19 -9.50
N ARG A 141 -4.68 6.92 -8.74
CA ARG A 141 -4.54 6.38 -7.39
C ARG A 141 -4.25 4.88 -7.50
N ILE A 142 -3.32 4.38 -6.69
CA ILE A 142 -2.93 2.97 -6.69
C ILE A 142 -3.73 2.23 -5.61
N ALA A 143 -4.62 1.33 -6.01
CA ALA A 143 -5.44 0.54 -5.09
C ALA A 143 -5.09 -0.95 -5.14
N LEU A 144 -5.02 -1.59 -3.98
CA LEU A 144 -4.74 -3.01 -3.83
C LEU A 144 -6.03 -3.77 -3.53
N PHE A 145 -6.35 -4.75 -4.38
CA PHE A 145 -7.51 -5.62 -4.25
C PHE A 145 -7.08 -7.08 -4.07
N ALA A 146 -7.82 -7.84 -3.26
CA ALA A 146 -7.54 -9.26 -3.05
C ALA A 146 -7.77 -10.10 -4.32
N THR A 147 -6.82 -10.95 -4.71
CA THR A 147 -6.94 -11.85 -5.90
C THR A 147 -7.71 -13.13 -5.59
N ARG A 148 -7.71 -13.52 -4.32
CA ARG A 148 -8.36 -14.71 -3.76
C ARG A 148 -8.88 -14.41 -2.35
N PRO A 149 -9.65 -15.32 -1.72
CA PRO A 149 -9.94 -15.19 -0.29
C PRO A 149 -8.63 -15.25 0.52
N ILE A 150 -8.50 -14.34 1.49
CA ILE A 150 -7.35 -14.23 2.39
C ILE A 150 -7.83 -14.55 3.80
N ARG A 151 -7.10 -15.40 4.52
CA ARG A 151 -7.48 -15.82 5.87
C ARG A 151 -7.03 -14.80 6.91
N ALA A 152 -7.73 -14.79 8.06
CA ALA A 152 -7.25 -14.06 9.23
C ALA A 152 -5.85 -14.56 9.62
N GLY A 153 -4.95 -13.63 9.92
CA GLY A 153 -3.54 -13.87 10.23
C GLY A 153 -2.62 -14.06 9.02
N GLU A 154 -3.16 -14.12 7.79
CA GLU A 154 -2.38 -14.30 6.58
C GLU A 154 -1.65 -13.00 6.17
N GLU A 155 -0.38 -13.12 5.80
CA GLU A 155 0.42 -12.00 5.29
C GLU A 155 -0.13 -11.51 3.94
N LEU A 156 -0.21 -10.20 3.79
CA LEU A 156 -0.58 -9.51 2.58
C LEU A 156 0.67 -9.27 1.73
N THR A 157 0.59 -9.60 0.45
CA THR A 157 1.71 -9.44 -0.50
C THR A 157 1.23 -9.06 -1.88
N PHE A 158 2.04 -8.28 -2.61
CA PHE A 158 1.82 -7.98 -4.04
C PHE A 158 3.11 -8.25 -4.84
N ASP A 159 2.98 -8.43 -6.15
CA ASP A 159 4.14 -8.53 -7.02
C ASP A 159 4.75 -7.13 -7.19
N TYR A 160 6.04 -6.94 -6.94
CA TYR A 160 6.68 -5.63 -7.11
C TYR A 160 7.07 -5.37 -8.57
N ASN A 161 7.23 -6.44 -9.35
CA ASN A 161 7.70 -6.37 -10.71
C ASN A 161 6.54 -6.18 -11.72
N MET A 162 5.30 -6.50 -11.33
CA MET A 162 4.04 -6.24 -12.07
C MET A 162 4.16 -6.30 -13.61
N HIS A 163 4.96 -7.23 -14.16
CA HIS A 163 5.38 -7.24 -15.56
C HIS A 163 4.25 -7.54 -16.57
N GLY A 164 2.97 -7.47 -16.18
CA GLY A 164 1.88 -8.05 -16.96
C GLY A 164 0.51 -7.38 -16.90
N THR A 165 0.39 -6.09 -16.53
CA THR A 165 -0.94 -5.44 -16.53
C THR A 165 -1.07 -4.13 -17.33
N ALA A 166 0.02 -3.50 -17.75
CA ALA A 166 -0.04 -2.41 -18.73
C ALA A 166 -0.20 -2.98 -20.16
N PRO A 167 -0.93 -2.31 -21.07
CA PRO A 167 -0.85 -2.62 -22.50
C PRO A 167 0.62 -2.58 -22.99
N PRO A 168 0.98 -3.32 -24.06
CA PRO A 168 2.37 -3.46 -24.49
C PRO A 168 3.04 -2.09 -24.68
N ARG A 169 4.18 -1.90 -23.99
CA ARG A 169 4.98 -0.68 -24.07
C ARG A 169 5.43 -0.41 -25.52
N PRO A 170 5.32 0.81 -26.05
CA PRO A 170 6.17 1.20 -27.18
C PRO A 170 7.65 1.16 -26.73
N ALA A 171 8.54 0.86 -27.68
CA ALA A 171 9.96 0.58 -27.41
C ALA A 171 10.63 1.67 -26.53
N PRO A 172 11.56 1.28 -25.64
CA PRO A 172 12.26 2.22 -24.79
C PRO A 172 13.02 3.25 -25.64
N ARG A 173 12.96 4.53 -25.23
CA ARG A 173 13.76 5.58 -25.85
C ARG A 173 15.25 5.31 -25.57
N PRO A 174 16.14 5.50 -26.56
CA PRO A 174 17.57 5.31 -26.33
C PRO A 174 18.07 6.31 -25.28
N GLY A 175 18.52 5.81 -24.13
CA GLY A 175 19.03 6.59 -23.01
C GLY A 175 18.27 6.47 -21.68
N GLY A 176 17.13 5.77 -21.65
CA GLY A 176 16.43 5.47 -20.39
C GLY A 176 17.18 4.43 -19.55
N TYR A 177 17.37 4.69 -18.26
CA TYR A 177 17.85 3.71 -17.30
C TYR A 177 16.89 2.52 -17.30
N THR A 178 17.33 1.35 -17.76
CA THR A 178 16.61 0.11 -17.50
C THR A 178 16.82 -0.22 -16.04
N ARG A 179 15.82 0.07 -15.18
CA ARG A 179 15.78 -0.49 -13.83
C ARG A 179 16.11 -1.97 -13.94
N THR A 180 17.14 -2.38 -13.21
CA THR A 180 17.41 -3.81 -13.01
C THR A 180 16.11 -4.41 -12.49
N PRO A 181 15.59 -5.52 -13.07
CA PRO A 181 14.40 -6.17 -12.52
C PRO A 181 14.58 -6.32 -11.02
N LEU A 182 13.54 -6.03 -10.22
CA LEU A 182 13.65 -6.06 -8.76
C LEU A 182 14.02 -7.48 -8.36
N THR A 183 15.32 -7.74 -8.28
CA THR A 183 15.86 -8.96 -7.70
C THR A 183 15.44 -8.89 -6.24
N PRO A 184 14.82 -9.95 -5.69
CA PRO A 184 14.55 -10.02 -4.26
C PRO A 184 15.91 -10.04 -3.57
N ARG A 185 16.40 -8.86 -3.17
CA ARG A 185 17.61 -8.72 -2.39
C ARG A 185 17.22 -8.64 -0.94
N LEU A 186 18.10 -9.24 -0.15
CA LEU A 186 18.06 -9.41 1.30
C LEU A 186 17.48 -8.18 2.00
N PRO A 187 16.81 -8.38 3.15
CA PRO A 187 16.19 -7.28 3.91
C PRO A 187 17.12 -6.09 4.01
N ALA A 188 16.59 -4.92 3.66
CA ALA A 188 17.20 -3.66 4.05
C ALA A 188 17.53 -3.73 5.56
N PRO A 189 18.70 -3.23 5.97
CA PRO A 189 18.94 -2.93 7.38
C PRO A 189 17.76 -2.10 7.89
N VAL A 190 17.29 -2.41 9.09
CA VAL A 190 16.21 -1.66 9.78
C VAL A 190 16.35 -0.16 9.53
N ASP A 191 15.31 0.43 8.94
CA ASP A 191 15.37 1.81 8.50
C ASP A 191 15.49 2.75 9.72
N PRO A 192 16.22 3.86 9.62
CA PRO A 192 16.30 4.84 10.71
C PRO A 192 14.93 5.41 11.10
N VAL A 193 13.96 5.42 10.18
CA VAL A 193 12.56 5.81 10.44
C VAL A 193 11.87 4.80 11.38
N ASP A 194 12.25 3.51 11.30
CA ASP A 194 11.79 2.47 12.23
C ASP A 194 12.32 2.69 13.65
N ALA A 195 13.48 3.34 13.82
CA ALA A 195 14.03 3.63 15.14
C ALA A 195 13.22 4.69 15.91
N GLU A 196 12.53 5.62 15.22
CA GLU A 196 11.62 6.57 15.86
C GLU A 196 10.23 5.96 16.13
N SER A 197 9.71 5.11 15.24
CA SER A 197 8.47 4.37 15.47
C SER A 197 8.59 3.45 16.70
N THR A 198 9.72 2.75 16.85
CA THR A 198 10.02 1.91 18.03
C THR A 198 10.17 2.74 19.33
N ARG A 199 10.49 4.03 19.24
CA ARG A 199 10.53 4.96 20.40
C ARG A 199 9.14 5.41 20.85
N MET A 200 8.16 5.48 19.95
CA MET A 200 6.78 5.78 20.35
C MET A 200 6.15 4.60 21.14
N ASP A 201 6.51 3.36 20.80
CA ASP A 201 6.02 2.15 21.50
C ASP A 201 6.64 1.94 22.89
N SER A 202 7.88 2.40 23.10
CA SER A 202 8.56 2.26 24.41
C SER A 202 8.02 3.22 25.49
N ASN A 203 7.27 4.25 25.11
CA ASN A 203 6.59 5.14 26.06
C ASN A 203 5.20 4.64 26.51
N PHE A 204 4.66 3.58 25.90
CA PHE A 204 3.44 2.91 26.35
C PHE A 204 3.70 1.66 27.22
N GLY A 205 4.96 1.26 27.39
CA GLY A 205 5.36 0.04 28.10
C GLY A 205 5.80 0.19 29.57
N LEU A 206 5.85 1.40 30.12
CA LEU A 206 6.33 1.64 31.50
C LEU A 206 5.29 2.35 32.37
N ALA A 207 4.08 1.77 32.48
CA ALA A 207 3.16 2.10 33.56
C ALA A 207 2.27 0.88 33.88
N GLY A 208 2.85 -0.15 34.50
CA GLY A 208 2.10 -1.32 34.93
C GLY A 208 2.80 -2.09 36.03
N GLY A 209 2.61 -1.68 37.29
CA GLY A 209 2.96 -2.50 38.44
C GLY A 209 2.67 -1.84 39.78
N GLY A 210 1.59 -2.26 40.46
CA GLY A 210 1.53 -2.19 41.92
C GLY A 210 0.22 -1.70 42.56
N LEU A 211 -0.69 -2.65 42.83
CA LEU A 211 -1.45 -2.85 44.08
C LEU A 211 -2.26 -1.71 44.73
N GLY A 212 -3.56 -1.99 44.89
CA GLY A 212 -4.26 -1.80 46.18
C GLY A 212 -5.29 -0.66 46.28
N GLY A 213 -6.56 -1.02 46.49
CA GLY A 213 -7.54 -0.16 47.17
C GLY A 213 -8.80 0.21 46.39
N SER A 214 -9.89 -0.52 46.62
CA SER A 214 -11.24 0.11 46.70
C SER A 214 -11.30 0.91 48.02
N PRO A 215 -12.14 1.95 48.22
CA PRO A 215 -13.45 2.14 47.59
C PRO A 215 -13.92 3.60 47.34
N ARG A 216 -15.17 3.70 46.84
CA ARG A 216 -16.17 4.79 46.97
C ARG A 216 -16.20 5.98 45.98
N ALA A 217 -17.36 6.01 45.30
CA ALA A 217 -18.35 7.10 45.25
C ALA A 217 -18.49 7.96 43.97
N ARG A 218 -19.63 7.71 43.30
CA ARG A 218 -20.64 8.65 42.77
C ARG A 218 -20.23 9.86 41.92
N GLY A 219 -20.90 9.97 40.76
CA GLY A 219 -21.36 11.26 40.23
C GLY A 219 -21.55 11.28 38.72
N ARG A 220 -22.80 11.11 38.24
CA ARG A 220 -23.24 11.66 36.94
C ARG A 220 -23.24 13.19 37.04
N ILE A 221 -22.78 13.86 35.98
CA ILE A 221 -23.63 14.68 35.09
C ILE A 221 -23.18 14.38 33.67
#